data_AF-A0A2N6NFB0-F1
#
_entry.id   AF-A0A2N6NFB0-F1
#
_cell.length_a   1.000
_cell.length_b   1.000
_cell.length_c   1.000
_cell.angle_alpha   90.00
_cell.angle_beta   90.00
_cell.angle_gamma   90.00
#
_symmetry.space_group_name_H-M   'P 1'
#
loop_
_entity.id
_entity.type
_entity.pdbx_description
1 polymer ?
#
loop_
_entity_poly.entity_id
_entity_poly.type
_entity_poly.pdbx_seq_one_letter_code
_entity_poly.pdbx_strand_id
1 'polypeptide(L)'
;MYTLTIWPTCLEGFWTPRRIQRRARTPEIFGLHGYFFASNVVHPWSDVSQWILDEAAEQRYQSGATAKTVTLKETESIVGATARSFGRNSKGIPQRAEKYLGCKAKGVDLKSTIAATVADEAKALGLKANKA
;
A
#
# COMPACT_ATOMS: atom_id res chain seq x y z
N MET A 1 18.31 -25.69 5.75
CA MET A 1 18.41 -24.36 6.40
C MET A 1 17.56 -23.41 5.56
N TYR A 2 16.31 -23.16 5.97
CA TYR A 2 15.41 -22.30 5.19
C TYR A 2 15.65 -20.85 5.60
N THR A 3 16.25 -20.06 4.72
CA THR A 3 16.25 -18.60 4.82
C THR A 3 14.86 -18.11 4.50
N LEU A 4 14.09 -17.76 5.53
CA LEU A 4 12.91 -16.91 5.35
C LEU A 4 13.40 -15.55 4.86
N THR A 5 13.09 -15.22 3.61
CA THR A 5 13.36 -13.91 3.02
C THR A 5 12.44 -12.88 3.69
N ILE A 6 12.88 -12.31 4.80
CA ILE A 6 12.22 -11.16 5.42
C ILE A 6 12.67 -9.93 4.60
N TRP A 7 11.72 -9.21 3.99
CA TRP A 7 11.97 -8.05 3.13
C TRP A 7 12.86 -7.00 3.85
N PRO A 8 13.79 -6.31 3.15
CA PRO A 8 14.79 -5.41 3.77
C PRO A 8 14.23 -4.15 4.43
N THR A 9 12.95 -3.84 4.26
CA THR A 9 12.34 -2.55 4.62
C THR A 9 12.24 -2.30 6.14
N CYS A 10 12.50 -3.32 6.98
CA CYS A 10 12.59 -3.21 8.44
C CYS A 10 14.05 -3.37 8.98
N LEU A 11 15.06 -3.60 8.14
CA LEU A 11 16.29 -4.30 8.58
C LEU A 11 17.51 -3.43 8.91
N GLU A 12 17.52 -2.14 8.60
CA GLU A 12 18.71 -1.32 8.84
C GLU A 12 19.01 -1.17 10.35
N GLY A 13 20.08 -1.82 10.81
CA GLY A 13 20.63 -1.72 12.17
C GLY A 13 20.07 -2.71 13.20
N PHE A 14 19.06 -3.52 12.86
CA PHE A 14 18.32 -4.30 13.87
C PHE A 14 18.86 -5.73 14.10
N TRP A 15 19.55 -6.30 13.11
CA TRP A 15 19.92 -7.71 13.07
C TRP A 15 21.45 -7.91 13.03
N THR A 16 22.11 -7.63 14.15
CA THR A 16 23.49 -8.13 14.34
C THR A 16 23.47 -9.62 14.74
N PRO A 17 24.46 -10.43 14.37
CA PRO A 17 24.51 -11.87 14.67
C PRO A 17 24.24 -12.21 16.14
N ARG A 18 24.80 -11.41 17.06
CA ARG A 18 24.59 -11.56 18.52
C ARG A 18 23.17 -11.23 18.99
N ARG A 19 22.48 -10.28 18.36
CA ARG A 19 21.07 -9.95 18.70
C ARG A 19 20.09 -10.97 18.13
N ILE A 20 20.38 -11.56 16.97
CA ILE A 20 19.57 -12.62 16.33
C ILE A 20 19.47 -13.84 17.26
N GLN A 21 20.60 -14.37 17.73
CA GLN A 21 20.62 -15.59 18.54
C GLN A 21 19.83 -15.47 19.86
N ARG A 22 19.85 -14.29 20.49
CA ARG A 22 19.10 -14.03 21.73
C ARG A 22 17.59 -13.89 21.49
N ARG A 23 17.19 -13.29 20.37
CA ARG A 23 15.77 -13.10 19.99
C ARG A 23 15.14 -14.35 19.38
N ALA A 24 15.93 -15.23 18.76
CA ALA A 24 15.49 -16.51 18.19
C ALA A 24 14.83 -17.43 19.23
N ARG A 25 15.16 -17.27 20.51
CA ARG A 25 14.57 -18.02 21.63
C ARG A 25 13.40 -17.30 22.30
N THR A 26 12.96 -16.15 21.78
CA THR A 26 11.84 -15.37 22.33
C THR A 26 10.53 -15.83 21.68
N PRO A 27 9.61 -16.47 22.42
CA PRO A 27 8.33 -16.95 21.87
C PRO A 27 7.45 -15.82 21.34
N GLU A 28 7.63 -14.59 21.84
CA GLU A 28 6.94 -13.39 21.35
C GLU A 28 7.42 -12.93 19.96
N ILE A 29 8.58 -13.41 19.48
CA ILE A 29 9.14 -13.03 18.18
C ILE A 29 9.05 -14.17 17.17
N PHE A 30 9.13 -15.43 17.62
CA PHE A 30 9.11 -16.62 16.77
C PHE A 30 8.11 -17.66 17.27
N GLY A 31 7.66 -18.56 16.39
CA GLY A 31 6.65 -19.57 16.72
C GLY A 31 5.23 -19.07 16.49
N LEU A 32 4.28 -19.43 17.35
CA LEU A 32 2.86 -19.07 17.21
C LEU A 32 2.59 -17.56 17.13
N HIS A 33 3.51 -16.75 17.68
CA HIS A 33 3.42 -15.30 17.67
C HIS A 33 4.33 -14.65 16.62
N GLY A 34 4.88 -15.42 15.67
CA GLY A 34 5.81 -14.94 14.66
C GLY A 34 5.21 -14.07 13.54
N TYR A 35 3.90 -13.84 13.56
CA TYR A 35 3.22 -12.98 12.59
C TYR A 35 3.23 -11.52 13.04
N PHE A 36 3.72 -10.64 12.16
CA PHE A 36 3.80 -9.20 12.39
C PHE A 36 3.22 -8.41 11.23
N PHE A 37 2.54 -7.32 11.56
CA PHE A 37 2.02 -6.35 10.59
C PHE A 37 2.90 -5.11 10.62
N ALA A 38 3.26 -4.59 9.44
CA ALA A 38 3.96 -3.33 9.29
C ALA A 38 3.06 -2.36 8.50
N SER A 39 2.87 -1.15 9.02
CA SER A 39 2.17 -0.08 8.32
C SER A 39 3.05 1.16 8.23
N ASN A 40 2.86 1.91 7.15
CA ASN A 40 3.46 3.23 6.99
C ASN A 40 2.44 4.32 7.33
N VAL A 41 1.33 4.38 6.56
CA VAL A 41 0.26 5.39 6.67
C VAL A 41 -1.08 4.82 6.17
N VAL A 42 -2.18 5.53 6.42
CA VAL A 42 -3.53 5.18 5.94
C VAL A 42 -4.02 6.24 4.97
N HIS A 43 -4.51 5.82 3.80
CA HIS A 43 -5.07 6.72 2.79
C HIS A 43 -6.56 6.45 2.55
N PRO A 44 -7.41 7.49 2.58
CA PRO A 44 -8.77 7.40 2.04
C PRO A 44 -8.75 7.11 0.54
N TRP A 45 -9.66 6.26 0.06
CA TRP A 45 -9.80 5.99 -1.37
C TRP A 45 -10.21 7.24 -2.17
N SER A 46 -10.92 8.17 -1.55
CA SER A 46 -11.25 9.48 -2.15
C SER A 46 -10.00 10.24 -2.56
N ASP A 47 -9.01 10.28 -1.67
CA ASP A 47 -7.79 11.07 -1.87
C ASP A 47 -6.93 10.45 -2.96
N VAL A 48 -6.78 9.12 -2.92
CA VAL A 48 -6.09 8.36 -3.97
C VAL A 48 -6.76 8.56 -5.33
N SER A 49 -8.09 8.55 -5.38
CA SER A 49 -8.83 8.77 -6.62
C SER A 49 -8.59 10.18 -7.18
N GLN A 50 -8.57 11.18 -6.31
CA GLN A 50 -8.29 12.56 -6.72
C GLN A 50 -6.85 12.71 -7.24
N TRP A 51 -5.86 12.12 -6.57
CA TRP A 51 -4.46 12.16 -7.02
C TRP A 51 -4.29 11.56 -8.42
N ILE A 52 -4.97 10.45 -8.70
CA ILE A 52 -4.95 9.83 -10.02
C ILE A 52 -5.57 10.74 -11.08
N LEU A 53 -6.68 11.41 -10.77
CA LEU A 53 -7.33 12.33 -11.69
C LEU A 53 -6.47 13.57 -11.99
N ASP A 54 -5.91 14.17 -10.95
CA ASP A 54 -5.03 15.35 -11.08
C ASP A 54 -3.82 15.01 -11.97
N GLU A 55 -3.19 13.87 -11.71
CA GLU A 55 -2.04 13.40 -12.47
C GLU A 55 -2.40 13.02 -13.92
N ALA A 56 -3.54 12.35 -14.14
CA ALA A 56 -3.99 12.03 -15.49
C ALA A 56 -4.30 13.27 -16.33
N ALA A 57 -4.75 14.36 -15.68
CA ALA A 57 -4.92 15.66 -16.31
C ALA A 57 -3.57 16.34 -16.58
N GLU A 58 -2.63 16.30 -15.63
CA GLU A 58 -1.28 16.85 -15.79
C GLU A 58 -0.52 16.17 -16.94
N GLN A 59 -0.60 14.84 -17.04
CA GLN A 59 -0.03 14.04 -18.13
C GLN A 59 -0.86 14.08 -19.42
N ARG A 60 -1.99 14.81 -19.43
CA ARG A 60 -2.87 15.06 -20.58
C ARG A 60 -3.51 13.81 -21.17
N TYR A 61 -3.69 12.77 -20.37
CA TYR A 61 -4.44 11.58 -20.79
C TYR A 61 -5.94 11.78 -20.69
N GLN A 62 -6.40 12.58 -19.72
CA GLN A 62 -7.82 12.86 -19.53
C GLN A 62 -8.00 14.21 -18.86
N SER A 63 -8.81 15.10 -19.45
CA SER A 63 -9.14 16.41 -18.87
C SER A 63 -10.62 16.49 -18.50
N GLY A 64 -10.94 17.16 -17.39
CA GLY A 64 -12.32 17.45 -16.99
C GLY A 64 -13.06 16.30 -16.30
N ALA A 65 -12.38 15.21 -15.97
CA ALA A 65 -12.93 14.15 -15.14
C ALA A 65 -13.00 14.59 -13.68
N THR A 66 -14.07 14.20 -12.98
CA THR A 66 -14.29 14.53 -11.57
C THR A 66 -14.48 13.28 -10.73
N ALA A 67 -13.89 13.27 -9.53
CA ALA A 67 -14.18 12.24 -8.55
C ALA A 67 -15.56 12.50 -7.93
N LYS A 68 -16.35 11.44 -7.76
CA LYS A 68 -17.61 11.48 -7.03
C LYS A 68 -17.63 10.41 -5.95
N THR A 69 -18.18 10.76 -4.80
CA THR A 69 -18.51 9.78 -3.77
C THR A 69 -19.76 9.02 -4.19
N VAL A 70 -19.72 7.70 -4.09
CA VAL A 70 -20.84 6.81 -4.41
C VAL A 70 -21.20 5.97 -3.20
N THR A 71 -22.50 5.67 -3.08
CA THR A 71 -23.01 4.71 -2.09
C THR A 71 -22.71 3.28 -2.54
N LEU A 72 -22.70 2.32 -1.61
CA LEU A 72 -22.50 0.91 -1.96
C LEU A 72 -23.52 0.40 -2.99
N LYS A 73 -24.78 0.86 -2.89
CA LYS A 73 -25.86 0.47 -3.83
C LYS A 73 -25.56 0.96 -5.25
N GLU A 74 -25.06 2.18 -5.39
CA GLU A 74 -24.63 2.73 -6.69
C GLU A 74 -23.38 2.01 -7.20
N THR A 75 -22.43 1.66 -6.33
CA THR A 75 -21.26 0.88 -6.74
C THR A 75 -21.66 -0.52 -7.22
N GLU A 76 -22.62 -1.17 -6.56
CA GLU A 76 -23.14 -2.48 -6.97
C GLU A 76 -23.78 -2.44 -8.37
N SER A 77 -24.41 -1.33 -8.78
CA SER A 77 -24.94 -1.20 -10.13
C SER A 77 -23.87 -0.94 -11.20
N ILE A 78 -22.69 -0.45 -10.83
CA ILE A 78 -21.58 -0.14 -11.76
C ILE A 78 -20.65 -1.34 -11.94
N VAL A 79 -20.20 -1.98 -10.85
CA VAL A 79 -19.16 -3.03 -10.87
C VAL A 79 -19.66 -4.40 -10.37
N GLY A 80 -20.95 -4.52 -10.06
CA GLY A 80 -21.57 -5.77 -9.63
C GLY A 80 -21.12 -6.22 -8.24
N ALA A 81 -21.05 -7.54 -8.03
CA ALA A 81 -20.77 -8.15 -6.73
C ALA A 81 -19.42 -7.75 -6.11
N THR A 82 -18.48 -7.25 -6.92
CA THR A 82 -17.17 -6.75 -6.46
C THR A 82 -17.27 -5.41 -5.72
N ALA A 83 -18.37 -4.67 -5.84
CA ALA A 83 -18.58 -3.40 -5.13
C ALA A 83 -18.30 -3.48 -3.62
N ARG A 84 -18.64 -4.62 -3.01
CA ARG A 84 -18.45 -4.87 -1.58
C ARG A 84 -16.99 -4.96 -1.17
N SER A 85 -16.05 -5.21 -2.07
CA SER A 85 -14.63 -5.25 -1.73
C SER A 85 -14.04 -3.85 -1.57
N PHE A 86 -14.54 -2.84 -2.29
CA PHE A 86 -14.01 -1.47 -2.20
C PHE A 86 -14.22 -0.82 -0.83
N GLY A 87 -15.27 -1.19 -0.11
CA GLY A 87 -15.53 -0.73 1.26
C GLY A 87 -14.74 -1.48 2.35
N ARG A 88 -14.05 -2.57 2.01
CA ARG A 88 -13.30 -3.39 2.97
C ARG A 88 -11.87 -2.90 3.03
N ASN A 89 -11.53 -2.13 4.06
CA ASN A 89 -10.16 -1.69 4.30
C ASN A 89 -9.65 -2.22 5.65
N SER A 90 -8.50 -2.90 5.62
CA SER A 90 -7.82 -3.38 6.82
C SER A 90 -6.96 -2.26 7.42
N LYS A 91 -7.53 -1.51 8.37
CA LYS A 91 -6.79 -0.52 9.18
C LYS A 91 -6.04 -1.20 10.32
N GLY A 92 -5.02 -1.98 9.99
CA GLY A 92 -4.16 -2.62 10.98
C GLY A 92 -3.33 -1.61 11.76
N ILE A 93 -3.05 -1.91 13.04
CA ILE A 93 -2.11 -1.15 13.87
C ILE A 93 -0.92 -2.07 14.17
N PRO A 94 0.34 -1.68 13.88
CA PRO A 94 1.52 -2.55 13.97
C PRO A 94 2.05 -2.69 15.42
N GLN A 95 1.17 -2.77 16.42
CA GLN A 95 1.53 -2.72 17.85
C GLN A 95 2.62 -3.73 18.24
N ARG A 96 2.52 -4.97 17.75
CA ARG A 96 3.50 -6.02 18.05
C ARG A 96 4.83 -5.80 17.33
N ALA A 97 4.78 -5.32 16.09
CA ALA A 97 5.99 -5.05 15.32
C ALA A 97 6.77 -3.87 15.93
N GLU A 98 6.08 -2.84 16.40
CA GLU A 98 6.69 -1.74 17.14
C GLU A 98 7.28 -2.20 18.47
N LYS A 99 6.49 -2.93 19.28
CA LYS A 99 6.93 -3.37 20.61
C LYS A 99 8.13 -4.32 20.57
N TYR A 100 8.08 -5.35 19.72
CA TYR A 100 9.07 -6.43 19.76
C TYR A 100 10.17 -6.28 18.70
N LEU A 101 9.85 -5.69 17.55
CA LEU A 101 10.80 -5.53 16.43
C LEU A 101 11.28 -4.09 16.27
N GLY A 102 10.71 -3.11 16.98
CA GLY A 102 11.02 -1.70 16.73
C GLY A 102 10.86 -1.30 15.27
N CYS A 103 10.12 -2.08 14.46
CA CYS A 103 10.06 -1.83 13.02
C CYS A 103 9.17 -0.62 12.77
N LYS A 104 9.73 0.33 12.02
CA LYS A 104 8.96 1.35 11.32
C LYS A 104 9.04 1.02 9.83
N ALA A 105 7.89 0.90 9.16
CA ALA A 105 7.87 0.64 7.73
C ALA A 105 8.54 1.81 7.00
N LYS A 106 9.62 1.53 6.28
CA LYS A 106 10.27 2.49 5.39
C LYS A 106 10.04 2.01 3.96
N GLY A 107 9.03 2.57 3.32
CA GLY A 107 8.71 2.35 1.92
C GLY A 107 8.54 3.68 1.20
N VAL A 108 8.55 3.63 -0.13
CA VAL A 108 8.16 4.77 -0.96
C VAL A 108 6.72 5.15 -0.62
N ASP A 109 6.45 6.46 -0.52
CA ASP A 109 5.11 6.96 -0.27
C ASP A 109 4.19 6.68 -1.45
N LEU A 110 2.94 6.27 -1.18
CA LEU A 110 1.99 5.89 -2.23
C LEU A 110 1.77 7.04 -3.21
N LYS A 111 1.61 8.28 -2.72
CA LYS A 111 1.35 9.44 -3.58
C LYS A 111 2.52 9.67 -4.55
N SER A 112 3.75 9.49 -4.09
CA SER A 112 4.94 9.64 -4.95
C SER A 112 5.03 8.61 -6.09
N THR A 113 4.30 7.50 -6.00
CA THR A 113 4.25 6.48 -7.08
C THR A 113 3.18 6.75 -8.13
N ILE A 114 2.22 7.67 -7.87
CA ILE A 114 1.04 7.86 -8.71
C ILE A 114 1.41 8.24 -10.15
N ALA A 115 2.36 9.16 -10.34
CA ALA A 115 2.80 9.61 -11.67
C ALA A 115 3.26 8.46 -12.57
N ALA A 116 4.13 7.58 -12.05
CA ALA A 116 4.62 6.44 -12.80
C ALA A 116 3.50 5.44 -13.11
N THR A 117 2.66 5.12 -12.10
CA THR A 117 1.54 4.19 -12.27
C THR A 117 0.53 4.70 -13.32
N VAL A 118 0.20 6.00 -13.32
CA VAL A 118 -0.72 6.59 -14.30
C VAL A 118 -0.16 6.47 -15.71
N ALA A 119 1.14 6.73 -15.90
CA ALA A 119 1.79 6.58 -17.20
C ALA A 119 1.78 5.12 -17.70
N ASP A 120 2.10 4.17 -16.80
CA ASP A 120 2.11 2.74 -17.11
C ASP A 120 0.71 2.22 -17.47
N GLU A 121 -0.32 2.60 -16.72
CA GLU A 121 -1.72 2.24 -17.00
C GLU A 121 -2.23 2.91 -18.28
N ALA A 122 -1.90 4.18 -18.51
CA ALA A 122 -2.26 4.86 -19.76
C ALA A 122 -1.65 4.15 -20.98
N LYS A 123 -0.39 3.70 -20.87
CA LYS A 123 0.27 2.90 -21.91
C LYS A 123 -0.42 1.55 -22.09
N ALA A 124 -0.77 0.85 -21.03
CA ALA A 124 -1.48 -0.43 -21.09
C ALA A 124 -2.86 -0.30 -21.76
N LEU A 125 -3.55 0.82 -21.51
CA LEU A 125 -4.85 1.14 -22.10
C LEU A 125 -4.75 1.76 -23.51
N GLY A 126 -3.54 2.00 -24.02
CA GLY A 126 -3.33 2.62 -25.33
C GLY A 126 -3.73 4.10 -25.40
N LEU A 127 -3.84 4.77 -24.25
CA LEU A 127 -4.12 6.20 -24.17
C LEU A 127 -2.91 7.00 -24.65
N LYS A 128 -3.16 8.06 -25.41
CA LYS A 128 -2.13 9.00 -25.88
C LYS A 128 -2.36 10.34 -25.21
N ALA A 129 -1.29 11.00 -24.82
CA ALA A 129 -1.37 12.38 -24.34
C ALA A 129 -1.95 13.25 -25.46
N ASN A 130 -3.01 14.00 -25.15
CA ASN A 130 -3.59 14.94 -26.09
C ASN A 130 -2.55 16.02 -26.43
N LYS A 131 -2.43 16.35 -27.73
CA LYS A 131 -1.64 17.49 -28.17
C LYS A 131 -2.38 18.77 -27.77
N ALA A 132 -1.62 19.74 -27.25
CA ALA A 132 -2.12 21.07 -26.93
C ALA A 132 -2.56 21.81 -28.19
#